data_AF-A0A109FDN9-F1
#
_entry.id   AF-A0A109FDN9-F1
#
_cell.length_a   1.000
_cell.length_b   1.000
_cell.length_c   1.000
_cell.angle_alpha   90.00
_cell.angle_beta   90.00
_cell.angle_gamma   90.00
#
_symmetry.space_group_name_H-M   'P 1'
#
loop_
_entity.id
_entity.type
_entity.pdbx_description
1 polymer ?
#
loop_
_entity_poly.entity_id
_entity_poly.type
_entity_poly.pdbx_seq_one_letter_code
_entity_poly.pdbx_strand_id
1 'polypeptide(L)' 'MCKPAICANEGCHKKTWWGCGQHIASVMDQVPADEQCHCEPHNPLKPGEKPPPSSTSTSK' A
#
# COMPACT_ATOMS: atom_id res chain seq x y z
N MET A 1 -1.11 -15.27 4.49
CA MET A 1 0.09 -14.57 5.02
C MET A 1 -0.02 -13.10 4.63
N CYS A 2 -0.18 -12.19 5.60
CA CYS A 2 -0.11 -10.76 5.32
C CYS A 2 1.36 -10.33 5.21
N LYS A 3 1.64 -9.36 4.35
CA LYS A 3 2.96 -8.76 4.19
C LYS A 3 2.87 -7.25 4.10
N PRO A 4 3.90 -6.50 4.51
CA PRO A 4 3.97 -5.07 4.25
C PRO A 4 4.02 -4.81 2.74
N ALA A 5 3.28 -3.79 2.31
CA ALA A 5 3.12 -3.38 0.92
C ALA A 5 2.95 -1.86 0.83
N ILE A 6 2.90 -1.32 -0.38
CA ILE A 6 2.64 0.09 -0.64
C ILE A 6 1.28 0.23 -1.32
N CYS A 7 0.52 1.27 -0.97
CA CYS A 7 -0.77 1.54 -1.59
C CYS A 7 -0.58 2.02 -3.04
N ALA A 8 -1.25 1.36 -3.98
CA ALA A 8 -1.28 1.71 -5.40
C ALA A 8 -2.19 2.91 -5.70
N ASN A 9 -2.92 3.42 -4.70
CA ASN A 9 -3.81 4.56 -4.87
C ASN A 9 -3.00 5.80 -5.26
N GLU A 10 -3.41 6.45 -6.35
CA GLU A 10 -2.77 7.65 -6.87
C GLU A 10 -2.82 8.77 -5.83
N GLY A 11 -1.66 9.37 -5.54
CA GLY A 11 -1.52 10.41 -4.51
C GLY A 11 -1.48 9.90 -3.07
N CYS A 12 -1.64 8.58 -2.85
CA CYS A 12 -1.52 7.97 -1.53
C CYS A 12 -0.10 7.47 -1.30
N HIS A 13 0.33 6.43 -2.04
CA HIS A 13 1.67 5.82 -1.95
C HIS A 13 2.18 5.54 -0.51
N LYS A 14 1.25 5.37 0.44
CA LYS A 14 1.50 5.11 1.86
C LYS A 14 1.74 3.62 2.13
N LYS A 15 2.31 3.29 3.30
CA LYS A 15 2.51 1.90 3.72
C LYS A 15 1.18 1.24 4.01
N THR A 16 1.04 -0.01 3.60
CA THR A 16 -0.17 -0.80 3.78
C THR A 16 0.18 -2.29 3.87
N TRP A 17 -0.82 -3.16 3.87
CA TRP A 17 -0.65 -4.60 3.92
C TRP A 17 -1.22 -5.29 2.67
N TRP A 18 -0.54 -6.34 2.22
CA TRP A 18 -1.01 -7.24 1.16
C TRP A 18 -1.42 -8.58 1.78
N GLY A 19 -2.64 -9.03 1.51
CA GLY A 19 -3.25 -10.25 2.07
C GLY A 19 -4.21 -9.97 3.24
N CYS A 20 -4.99 -10.97 3.65
CA CYS A 20 -6.02 -10.85 4.69
C CYS A 20 -5.74 -11.73 5.93
N GLY A 21 -6.33 -11.36 7.07
CA GLY A 21 -6.32 -12.15 8.31
C GLY A 21 -5.87 -11.36 9.55
N GLN A 22 -5.60 -12.08 10.65
CA GLN A 22 -5.23 -11.48 11.94
C GLN A 22 -3.83 -10.83 11.94
N HIS A 23 -3.03 -11.07 10.91
CA HIS A 23 -1.67 -10.55 10.79
C HIS A 23 -1.60 -9.06 10.43
N ILE A 24 -2.72 -8.43 10.04
CA ILE A 24 -2.75 -7.02 9.60
C ILE A 24 -2.23 -6.10 10.70
N ALA A 25 -2.72 -6.28 11.93
CA ALA A 25 -2.32 -5.47 13.08
C ALA A 25 -0.80 -5.55 13.30
N SER A 26 -0.22 -6.76 13.29
CA SER A 26 1.22 -6.95 13.46
C SER A 26 2.07 -6.33 12.35
N VAL A 27 1.56 -6.27 11.12
CA VAL A 27 2.26 -5.63 9.98
C VAL A 27 2.20 -4.11 10.08
N MET A 28 1.07 -3.55 10.54
CA MET A 28 0.86 -2.11 10.66
C MET A 28 1.34 -1.52 11.99
N ASP A 29 1.60 -2.34 13.01
CA ASP A 29 2.11 -1.92 14.33
C ASP A 29 3.38 -1.07 14.24
N GLN A 30 4.27 -1.43 13.30
CA GLN A 30 5.53 -0.71 13.07
C GLN A 30 5.38 0.52 12.15
N VAL A 31 4.19 0.78 11.63
CA VAL A 31 3.92 1.88 10.71
C VAL A 31 3.19 2.98 11.47
N PRO A 32 3.75 4.20 11.59
CA PRO A 32 3.05 5.31 12.22
C PRO A 32 1.78 5.66 11.44
N ALA A 33 0.73 6.08 12.13
CA ALA A 33 -0.59 6.34 11.53
C ALA A 33 -0.53 7.31 10.34
N ASP A 34 0.35 8.31 10.37
CA ASP A 34 0.53 9.25 9.26
C ASP A 34 1.06 8.58 7.98
N GLU A 35 1.87 7.51 8.12
CA GLU A 35 2.39 6.71 7.01
C GLU A 35 1.48 5.55 6.60
N GLN A 36 0.37 5.28 7.31
CA GLN A 36 -0.56 4.22 6.96
C GLN A 36 -1.51 4.66 5.83
N CYS A 37 -1.75 3.77 4.87
CA CYS A 37 -2.72 3.99 3.81
C CYS A 37 -4.14 3.92 4.38
N HIS A 38 -4.85 5.03 4.30
CA HIS A 38 -6.28 5.15 4.65
C HIS A 38 -7.16 5.33 3.40
N CYS A 39 -6.60 5.04 2.22
CA CYS A 39 -7.25 5.31 0.94
C CYS A 39 -8.24 4.18 0.59
N GLU A 40 -9.45 4.54 0.19
CA GLU A 40 -10.48 3.64 -0.33
C GLU A 40 -10.63 3.82 -1.85
N PRO A 41 -10.64 2.71 -2.64
CA PRO A 41 -10.52 1.32 -2.21
C PRO A 41 -9.11 0.95 -1.75
N HIS A 42 -9.00 -0.02 -0.82
CA HIS A 42 -7.71 -0.54 -0.37
C HIS A 42 -7.04 -1.33 -1.51
N ASN A 43 -6.02 -0.74 -2.13
CA ASN A 43 -5.34 -1.33 -3.28
C ASN A 43 -3.84 -1.54 -3.00
N PRO A 44 -3.46 -2.60 -2.27
CA PRO A 44 -2.06 -2.87 -1.96
C PRO A 44 -1.30 -3.40 -3.19
N LEU A 45 -0.15 -2.81 -3.48
CA LEU A 45 0.80 -3.34 -4.45
C LEU A 45 1.36 -4.68 -3.98
N LYS A 46 1.82 -5.48 -4.95
CA LYS A 46 2.50 -6.74 -4.63
C LYS A 46 3.78 -6.42 -3.85
N PRO A 47 4.16 -7.24 -2.85
CA PRO A 47 5.41 -7.05 -2.13
C PRO A 47 6.60 -7.00 -3.10
N GLY A 48 7.39 -5.94 -3.05
CA GLY A 48 8.52 -5.69 -3.96
C GLY A 48 8.19 -4.87 -5.21
N GLU A 49 6.91 -4.58 -5.45
CA GLU A 49 6.47 -3.69 -6.52
C GLU A 49 6.48 -2.24 -6.01
N LYS A 50 7.16 -1.35 -6.74
CA LYS A 50 7.19 0.09 -6.41
C LYS A 50 5.96 0.77 -7.01
N PRO A 51 5.35 1.74 -6.31
CA PRO A 51 4.30 2.55 -6.91
C PRO A 51 4.85 3.24 -8.16
N PRO A 52 4.02 3.37 -9.22
CA PRO A 52 4.43 4.13 -10.38
C PRO A 52 4.84 5.53 -9.91
N PRO A 53 5.95 6.11 -10.42
CA PRO A 53 6.18 7.53 -10.22
C PRO A 53 4.92 8.23 -10.74
N SER A 54 4.30 9.07 -9.91
CA SER A 54 3.12 9.86 -10.25
C SER A 54 3.51 10.88 -11.32
N SER A 55 3.73 10.40 -12.55
CA SER A 55 4.07 11.08 -13.79
C SER A 55 4.47 10.01 -14.80
N THR A 56 3.52 9.49 -15.58
CA THR A 56 3.50 9.63 -17.05
C THR A 56 2.36 8.77 -17.59
N SER A 57 1.32 9.47 -18.03
CA SER A 57 0.34 8.96 -18.99
C SER A 57 1.08 8.46 -20.23
N THR A 58 1.08 7.16 -20.46
CA THR A 58 1.27 6.61 -21.82
C THR A 58 -0.08 6.05 -22.24
N SER A 59 -0.97 6.97 -22.62
CA SER A 59 -2.09 6.64 -23.51
C SER A 59 -1.50 6.20 -24.86
N LYS A 60 -1.93 5.03 -25.34
CA LYS A 60 -1.66 4.55 -26.70
C LYS A 60 -2.85 4.86 -27.57
#